data_AF-A0A7L3J2W9-F1
#
_entry.id   AF-A0A7L3J2W9-F1
#
_cell.length_a   1.000
_cell.length_b   1.000
_cell.length_c   1.000
_cell.angle_alpha   90.00
_cell.angle_beta   90.00
_cell.angle_gamma   90.00
#
_symmetry.space_group_name_H-M   'P 1'
#
loop_
_entity.id
_entity.type
_entity.pdbx_description
1 polymer ?
#
loop_
_entity_poly.entity_id
_entity_poly.type
_entity_poly.pdbx_seq_one_letter_code
_entity_poly.pdbx_strand_id
1 'polypeptide(L)'
;TLGTQTDYRDGEAQTDPYSSEYVVPSGSVPELLTLATLTWGRGLPAGLAEVEMIERAREKRAWEATLPAMDNASQITKRRKMMDDMERKEWAFREQEIEKLQEVRLEVLKKLLRRREENQNELDAKRLDDHWQNHQKAKEEKIKKIQHDCALMLRKLIAKRKNVMGKLERRDIIKDYTDFASQTYAPLSRIGYFPDNHSERYVVKNFYLNTFAGLCELEASLPDSVTEVKIKAPKPKYSTTKTGFIKRSARLEVELAQVHQ
;
A
#
# COMPACT_ATOMS: atom_id res chain seq x y z
N THR A 1 -53.71 8.50 -13.05
CA THR A 1 -53.91 8.06 -14.45
C THR A 1 -53.46 6.61 -14.53
N LEU A 2 -54.38 5.67 -14.81
CA LEU A 2 -54.02 4.27 -15.01
C LEU A 2 -53.41 4.13 -16.40
N GLY A 3 -52.11 3.80 -16.48
CA GLY A 3 -51.43 3.50 -17.74
C GLY A 3 -51.60 2.02 -18.06
N THR A 4 -52.15 1.71 -19.23
CA THR A 4 -52.23 0.34 -19.74
C THR A 4 -50.91 0.00 -20.42
N GLN A 5 -50.21 -1.02 -19.93
CA GLN A 5 -48.94 -1.49 -20.49
C GLN A 5 -49.22 -2.69 -21.40
N THR A 6 -48.69 -2.67 -22.63
CA THR A 6 -48.79 -3.79 -23.57
C THR A 6 -47.76 -4.87 -23.23
N ASP A 7 -48.11 -6.13 -23.42
CA ASP A 7 -47.21 -7.28 -23.17
C ASP A 7 -46.03 -7.33 -24.16
N TYR A 8 -46.18 -6.71 -25.33
CA TYR A 8 -45.16 -6.63 -26.37
C TYR A 8 -44.53 -5.24 -26.44
N ARG A 9 -43.24 -5.22 -26.76
CA ARG A 9 -42.54 -3.97 -27.11
C ARG A 9 -42.94 -3.53 -28.52
N ASP A 10 -42.98 -2.22 -28.75
CA ASP A 10 -43.40 -1.62 -30.02
C ASP A 10 -42.64 -2.18 -31.24
N GLY A 11 -41.35 -2.51 -31.08
CA GLY A 11 -40.54 -3.12 -32.14
C GLY A 11 -40.81 -4.60 -32.41
N GLU A 12 -41.41 -5.33 -31.47
CA GLU A 12 -41.79 -6.74 -31.64
C GLU A 12 -43.12 -6.89 -32.41
N ALA A 13 -43.95 -5.85 -32.40
CA ALA A 13 -45.18 -5.78 -33.19
C ALA A 13 -44.94 -5.34 -34.65
N GLN A 14 -43.72 -4.91 -35.00
CA GLN A 14 -43.36 -4.46 -36.33
C GLN A 14 -43.04 -5.65 -37.24
N THR A 15 -43.97 -6.03 -38.11
CA THR A 15 -43.78 -7.06 -39.14
C THR A 15 -43.30 -6.46 -40.46
N ASP A 16 -42.68 -7.28 -41.30
CA ASP A 16 -42.39 -6.89 -42.68
C ASP A 16 -43.69 -6.52 -43.41
N PRO A 17 -43.68 -5.50 -44.29
CA PRO A 17 -44.85 -5.14 -45.08
C PRO A 17 -45.35 -6.33 -45.91
N TYR A 18 -46.66 -6.58 -45.90
CA TYR A 18 -47.26 -7.65 -46.69
C TYR A 18 -46.96 -7.48 -48.19
N SER A 19 -46.40 -8.52 -48.82
CA SER A 19 -46.16 -8.60 -50.25
C SER A 19 -47.20 -9.49 -50.93
N SER A 20 -47.97 -8.92 -51.86
CA SER A 20 -49.01 -9.64 -52.60
C SER A 20 -48.44 -10.59 -53.66
N GLU A 21 -49.15 -11.68 -53.94
CA GLU A 21 -48.84 -12.58 -55.05
C GLU A 21 -48.93 -11.86 -56.40
N TYR A 22 -48.02 -12.16 -57.33
CA TYR A 22 -47.93 -11.54 -58.65
C TYR A 22 -47.90 -12.60 -59.76
N VAL A 23 -48.40 -12.24 -60.95
CA VAL A 23 -48.35 -13.08 -62.17
C VAL A 23 -47.45 -12.40 -63.19
N VAL A 24 -46.48 -13.15 -63.73
CA VAL A 24 -45.52 -12.64 -64.72
C VAL A 24 -45.87 -13.13 -66.12
N PRO A 25 -46.01 -12.25 -67.13
CA PRO A 25 -46.22 -12.64 -68.51
C PRO A 25 -45.06 -13.48 -69.07
N SER A 26 -45.38 -14.50 -69.86
CA SER A 26 -44.39 -15.37 -70.51
C SER A 26 -43.44 -14.55 -71.40
N GLY A 27 -42.15 -14.52 -71.04
CA GLY A 27 -41.09 -13.87 -71.84
C GLY A 27 -40.63 -12.50 -71.37
N SER A 28 -41.19 -11.94 -70.27
CA SER A 28 -40.69 -10.71 -69.67
C SER A 28 -40.47 -10.88 -68.16
N VAL A 29 -39.27 -10.57 -67.67
CA VAL A 29 -38.97 -10.54 -66.23
C VAL A 29 -38.92 -9.08 -65.78
N PRO A 30 -39.88 -8.59 -64.98
CA PRO A 30 -39.89 -7.20 -64.54
C PRO A 30 -38.72 -6.89 -63.60
N GLU A 31 -38.14 -5.70 -63.74
CA GLU A 31 -36.96 -5.28 -62.97
C GLU A 31 -37.19 -5.32 -61.46
N LEU A 32 -38.40 -4.99 -61.02
CA LEU A 32 -38.76 -4.97 -59.60
C LEU A 32 -38.57 -6.34 -58.93
N LEU A 33 -38.81 -7.44 -59.64
CA LEU A 33 -38.60 -8.79 -59.09
C LEU A 33 -37.13 -9.15 -58.93
N THR A 34 -36.24 -8.51 -59.71
CA THR A 34 -34.79 -8.68 -59.54
C THR A 34 -34.27 -7.97 -58.29
N LEU A 35 -35.05 -7.03 -57.73
CA LEU A 35 -34.73 -6.30 -56.51
C LEU A 35 -35.41 -6.86 -55.26
N ALA A 36 -36.11 -8.01 -55.36
CA ALA A 36 -36.82 -8.62 -54.25
C ALA A 36 -35.91 -9.01 -53.06
N THR A 37 -34.59 -9.05 -53.26
CA THR A 37 -33.59 -9.27 -52.20
C THR A 37 -33.39 -8.04 -51.31
N LEU A 38 -33.70 -6.83 -51.80
CA LEU A 38 -33.65 -5.60 -51.04
C LEU A 38 -34.92 -5.46 -50.21
N THR A 39 -34.77 -5.50 -48.89
CA THR A 39 -35.87 -5.38 -47.92
C THR A 39 -35.56 -4.30 -46.89
N TRP A 40 -36.56 -3.84 -46.15
CA TRP A 40 -36.37 -2.81 -45.13
C TRP A 40 -35.33 -3.27 -44.08
N GLY A 41 -34.29 -2.46 -43.86
CA GLY A 41 -33.16 -2.83 -42.99
C GLY A 41 -32.14 -3.80 -43.62
N ARG A 42 -32.41 -4.31 -44.83
CA ARG A 42 -31.49 -5.09 -45.68
C ARG A 42 -31.42 -4.46 -47.06
N GLY A 43 -30.91 -3.23 -47.08
CA GLY A 43 -30.64 -2.44 -48.28
C GLY A 43 -31.78 -1.56 -48.79
N LEU A 44 -32.78 -1.30 -47.94
CA LEU A 44 -33.67 -0.16 -48.05
C LEU A 44 -33.71 0.58 -46.70
N PRO A 45 -33.71 1.93 -46.67
CA PRO A 45 -33.70 2.85 -47.82
C PRO A 45 -32.38 2.80 -48.60
N ALA A 46 -32.48 2.89 -49.93
CA ALA A 46 -31.36 2.63 -50.82
C ALA A 46 -30.20 3.62 -50.62
N GLY A 47 -29.01 3.10 -50.28
CA GLY A 47 -27.76 3.85 -50.26
C GLY A 47 -27.09 3.92 -51.63
N LEU A 48 -25.97 4.65 -51.71
CA LEU A 48 -25.22 4.81 -52.97
C LEU A 48 -24.80 3.46 -53.59
N ALA A 49 -24.33 2.52 -52.77
CA ALA A 49 -23.90 1.20 -53.25
C ALA A 49 -25.06 0.37 -53.83
N GLU A 50 -26.24 0.46 -53.24
CA GLU A 50 -27.44 -0.24 -53.73
C GLU A 50 -27.92 0.38 -55.04
N VAL A 51 -27.92 1.72 -55.13
CA VAL A 51 -28.24 2.43 -56.38
C VAL A 51 -27.25 2.06 -57.50
N GLU A 52 -25.94 2.09 -57.22
CA GLU A 52 -24.91 1.70 -58.19
C GLU A 52 -25.05 0.23 -58.63
N MET A 53 -25.47 -0.67 -57.73
CA MET A 53 -25.75 -2.07 -58.08
C MET A 53 -26.95 -2.19 -59.02
N ILE A 54 -28.03 -1.43 -58.75
CA ILE A 54 -29.25 -1.40 -59.58
C ILE A 54 -28.93 -0.83 -60.97
N GLU A 55 -28.17 0.26 -61.04
CA GLU A 55 -27.76 0.88 -62.30
C GLU A 55 -26.89 -0.07 -63.13
N ARG A 56 -25.91 -0.74 -62.52
CA ARG A 56 -25.11 -1.77 -63.20
C ARG A 56 -25.96 -2.94 -63.71
N ALA A 57 -26.96 -3.38 -62.93
CA ALA A 57 -27.88 -4.43 -63.38
C ALA A 57 -28.71 -3.98 -64.61
N ARG A 58 -29.10 -2.70 -64.68
CA ARG A 58 -29.78 -2.12 -65.85
C ARG A 58 -28.86 -2.02 -67.06
N GLU A 59 -27.63 -1.53 -66.87
CA GLU A 59 -26.61 -1.46 -67.92
C GLU A 59 -26.32 -2.85 -68.49
N LYS A 60 -26.21 -3.87 -67.63
CA LYS A 60 -26.04 -5.26 -68.04
C LYS A 60 -27.20 -5.75 -68.90
N ARG A 61 -28.45 -5.52 -68.49
CA ARG A 61 -29.64 -5.88 -69.29
C ARG A 61 -29.69 -5.15 -70.63
N ALA A 62 -29.37 -3.85 -70.64
CA ALA A 62 -29.29 -3.06 -71.87
C ALA A 62 -28.22 -3.61 -72.81
N TRP A 63 -27.06 -3.99 -72.28
CA TRP A 63 -25.99 -4.63 -73.05
C TRP A 63 -26.38 -6.03 -73.54
N GLU A 64 -27.05 -6.86 -72.72
CA GLU A 64 -27.54 -8.18 -73.14
C GLU A 64 -28.50 -8.08 -74.32
N ALA A 65 -29.33 -7.03 -74.37
CA ALA A 65 -30.22 -6.75 -75.50
C ALA A 65 -29.47 -6.37 -76.79
N THR A 66 -28.23 -5.88 -76.70
CA THR A 66 -27.39 -5.56 -77.87
C THR A 66 -26.66 -6.77 -78.46
N LEU A 67 -26.73 -7.94 -77.80
CA LEU A 67 -26.01 -9.13 -78.24
C LEU A 67 -26.58 -9.69 -79.56
N PRO A 68 -25.72 -10.12 -80.51
CA PRO A 68 -26.18 -10.66 -81.78
C PRO A 68 -26.93 -11.99 -81.62
N ALA A 69 -27.81 -12.26 -82.58
CA ALA A 69 -28.59 -13.49 -82.68
C ALA A 69 -27.69 -14.73 -82.89
N MET A 70 -28.25 -15.92 -82.63
CA MET A 70 -27.51 -17.19 -82.59
C MET A 70 -27.52 -17.95 -83.93
N ASP A 71 -27.93 -17.30 -85.02
CA ASP A 71 -28.25 -17.98 -86.28
C ASP A 71 -27.00 -18.40 -87.07
N ASN A 72 -25.90 -17.65 -86.97
CA ASN A 72 -24.67 -17.89 -87.73
C ASN A 72 -23.44 -18.16 -86.83
N ALA A 73 -22.55 -19.08 -87.23
CA ALA A 73 -21.33 -19.40 -86.48
C ALA A 73 -20.40 -18.19 -86.23
N SER A 74 -20.34 -17.24 -87.17
CA SER A 74 -19.60 -15.99 -87.01
C SER A 74 -20.26 -15.00 -86.02
N GLN A 75 -21.58 -15.05 -85.86
CA GLN A 75 -22.31 -14.26 -84.87
C GLN A 75 -22.17 -14.87 -83.46
N ILE A 76 -22.21 -16.20 -83.36
CA ILE A 76 -21.97 -16.93 -82.11
C ILE A 76 -20.58 -16.63 -81.55
N THR A 77 -19.54 -16.66 -82.41
CA THR A 77 -18.17 -16.34 -81.98
C THR A 77 -18.01 -14.88 -81.54
N LYS A 78 -18.69 -13.94 -82.20
CA LYS A 78 -18.76 -12.52 -81.76
C LYS A 78 -19.48 -12.39 -80.42
N ARG A 79 -20.62 -13.07 -80.24
CA ARG A 79 -21.37 -13.08 -78.98
C ARG A 79 -20.52 -13.60 -77.81
N ARG A 80 -19.81 -14.72 -78.01
CA ARG A 80 -18.91 -15.28 -76.98
C ARG A 80 -17.83 -14.26 -76.58
N LYS A 81 -17.15 -13.64 -77.55
CA LYS A 81 -16.15 -12.62 -77.25
C LYS A 81 -16.71 -11.44 -76.45
N MET A 82 -17.89 -10.94 -76.85
CA MET A 82 -18.57 -9.88 -76.11
C MET A 82 -18.89 -10.31 -74.68
N MET A 83 -19.38 -11.54 -74.47
CA MET A 83 -19.65 -12.08 -73.14
C MET A 83 -18.39 -12.19 -72.29
N ASP A 84 -17.32 -12.79 -72.82
CA ASP A 84 -16.05 -12.92 -72.10
C ASP A 84 -15.47 -11.55 -71.71
N ASP A 85 -15.57 -10.56 -72.61
CA ASP A 85 -15.13 -9.19 -72.36
C ASP A 85 -15.95 -8.50 -71.27
N MET A 86 -17.26 -8.71 -71.24
CA MET A 86 -18.14 -8.18 -70.21
C MET A 86 -17.89 -8.84 -68.86
N GLU A 87 -17.77 -10.17 -68.83
CA GLU A 87 -17.44 -10.91 -67.61
C GLU A 87 -16.13 -10.41 -67.01
N ARG A 88 -15.07 -10.21 -67.81
CA ARG A 88 -13.80 -9.66 -67.30
C ARG A 88 -13.95 -8.28 -66.68
N LYS A 89 -14.82 -7.42 -67.21
CA LYS A 89 -15.10 -6.11 -66.61
C LYS A 89 -15.84 -6.24 -65.28
N GLU A 90 -16.82 -7.14 -65.20
CA GLU A 90 -17.53 -7.42 -63.94
C GLU A 90 -16.60 -8.02 -62.87
N TRP A 91 -15.70 -8.93 -63.27
CA TRP A 91 -14.68 -9.50 -62.38
C TRP A 91 -13.71 -8.43 -61.89
N ALA A 92 -13.21 -7.55 -62.77
CA ALA A 92 -12.31 -6.46 -62.39
C ALA A 92 -12.98 -5.50 -61.39
N PHE A 93 -14.28 -5.20 -61.58
CA PHE A 93 -15.02 -4.37 -60.65
C PHE A 93 -15.17 -5.03 -59.27
N ARG A 94 -15.52 -6.32 -59.21
CA ARG A 94 -15.59 -7.07 -57.94
C ARG A 94 -14.24 -7.13 -57.24
N GLU A 95 -13.16 -7.31 -57.99
CA GLU A 95 -11.81 -7.32 -57.43
C GLU A 95 -11.48 -5.99 -56.75
N GLN A 96 -11.84 -4.85 -57.37
CA GLN A 96 -11.68 -3.52 -56.77
C GLN A 96 -12.50 -3.34 -55.49
N GLU A 97 -13.73 -3.87 -55.42
CA GLU A 97 -14.53 -3.83 -54.19
C GLU A 97 -13.87 -4.65 -53.07
N ILE A 98 -13.36 -5.84 -53.41
CA ILE A 98 -12.63 -6.71 -52.47
C ILE A 98 -11.37 -6.01 -51.98
N GLU A 99 -10.61 -5.38 -52.87
CA GLU A 99 -9.38 -4.65 -52.55
C GLU A 99 -9.66 -3.51 -51.56
N LYS A 100 -10.66 -2.65 -51.83
CA LYS A 100 -11.08 -1.58 -50.91
C LYS A 100 -11.44 -2.11 -49.52
N LEU A 101 -12.17 -3.23 -49.46
CA LEU A 101 -12.55 -3.85 -48.20
C LEU A 101 -11.33 -4.43 -47.46
N GLN A 102 -10.39 -5.03 -48.19
CA GLN A 102 -9.13 -5.52 -47.64
C GLN A 102 -8.25 -4.38 -47.12
N GLU A 103 -8.18 -3.24 -47.82
CA GLU A 103 -7.47 -2.04 -47.37
C GLU A 103 -7.99 -1.55 -46.02
N VAL A 104 -9.32 -1.41 -45.88
CA VAL A 104 -9.95 -1.00 -44.61
C VAL A 104 -9.63 -1.99 -43.49
N ARG A 105 -9.71 -3.30 -43.75
CA ARG A 105 -9.35 -4.33 -42.77
C ARG A 105 -7.88 -4.24 -42.37
N LEU A 106 -7.00 -4.00 -43.33
CA LEU A 106 -5.55 -3.89 -43.12
C LEU A 106 -5.21 -2.64 -42.29
N GLU A 107 -5.90 -1.52 -42.51
CA GLU A 107 -5.76 -0.33 -41.67
C GLU A 107 -6.14 -0.59 -40.21
N VAL A 108 -7.25 -1.30 -39.98
CA VAL A 108 -7.67 -1.70 -38.63
C VAL A 108 -6.62 -2.60 -37.99
N LEU A 109 -6.10 -3.59 -38.71
CA LEU A 109 -5.02 -4.47 -38.23
C LEU A 109 -3.75 -3.70 -37.87
N LYS A 110 -3.32 -2.75 -38.71
CA LYS A 110 -2.18 -1.87 -38.42
C LYS A 110 -2.39 -1.10 -37.11
N LYS A 111 -3.59 -0.55 -36.89
CA LYS A 111 -3.91 0.17 -35.64
C LYS A 111 -3.87 -0.77 -34.43
N LEU A 112 -4.37 -2.00 -34.54
CA LEU A 112 -4.32 -2.98 -33.46
C LEU A 112 -2.89 -3.43 -33.14
N LEU A 113 -2.04 -3.62 -34.15
CA LEU A 113 -0.64 -3.97 -33.95
C LEU A 113 0.13 -2.86 -33.22
N ARG A 114 -0.09 -1.59 -33.61
CA ARG A 114 0.51 -0.44 -32.90
C ARG A 114 0.10 -0.41 -31.43
N ARG A 115 -1.20 -0.55 -31.14
CA ARG A 115 -1.68 -0.60 -29.75
C ARG A 115 -1.06 -1.74 -28.96
N ARG A 116 -0.90 -2.92 -29.58
CA ARG A 116 -0.25 -4.06 -28.93
C ARG A 116 1.21 -3.75 -28.59
N GLU A 117 1.94 -3.16 -29.53
CA GLU A 117 3.35 -2.79 -29.36
C GLU A 117 3.52 -1.70 -28.30
N GLU A 118 2.68 -0.66 -28.31
CA GLU A 118 2.63 0.38 -27.28
C GLU A 118 2.41 -0.23 -25.88
N ASN A 119 1.42 -1.11 -25.73
CA ASN A 119 1.16 -1.79 -24.46
C ASN A 119 2.33 -2.66 -24.00
N GLN A 120 3.03 -3.33 -24.93
CA GLN A 120 4.22 -4.12 -24.60
C GLN A 120 5.37 -3.22 -24.13
N ASN A 121 5.62 -2.12 -24.85
CA ASN A 121 6.65 -1.15 -24.50
C ASN A 121 6.39 -0.51 -23.12
N GLU A 122 5.13 -0.21 -22.78
CA GLU A 122 4.78 0.29 -21.45
C GLU A 122 5.09 -0.72 -20.33
N LEU A 123 4.80 -2.00 -20.56
CA LEU A 123 5.10 -3.05 -19.59
C LEU A 123 6.61 -3.25 -19.43
N ASP A 124 7.36 -3.22 -20.52
CA ASP A 124 8.81 -3.37 -20.49
C ASP A 124 9.49 -2.15 -19.85
N ALA A 125 8.98 -0.94 -20.10
CA ALA A 125 9.43 0.27 -19.40
C ALA A 125 9.22 0.17 -17.89
N LYS A 126 8.04 -0.27 -17.43
CA LYS A 126 7.76 -0.48 -16.00
C LYS A 126 8.70 -1.51 -15.37
N ARG A 127 8.96 -2.63 -16.05
CA ARG A 127 9.91 -3.65 -15.57
C ARG A 127 11.32 -3.07 -15.44
N LEU A 128 11.76 -2.28 -16.42
CA LEU A 128 13.07 -1.64 -16.41
C LEU A 128 13.18 -0.63 -15.26
N ASP A 129 12.13 0.16 -15.03
CA ASP A 129 12.05 1.09 -13.90
C ASP A 129 12.10 0.36 -12.55
N ASP A 130 11.38 -0.74 -12.38
CA ASP A 130 11.41 -1.54 -11.16
C ASP A 130 12.82 -2.11 -10.89
N HIS A 131 13.48 -2.63 -11.93
CA HIS A 131 14.87 -3.06 -11.86
C HIS A 131 15.80 -1.92 -11.45
N TRP A 132 15.65 -0.76 -12.09
CA TRP A 132 16.45 0.42 -11.79
C TRP A 132 16.25 0.88 -10.34
N GLN A 133 15.01 0.96 -9.86
CA GLN A 133 14.69 1.33 -8.48
C GLN A 133 15.31 0.36 -7.46
N ASN A 134 15.27 -0.94 -7.74
CA ASN A 134 15.87 -1.94 -6.86
C ASN A 134 17.39 -1.81 -6.79
N HIS A 135 18.05 -1.60 -7.94
CA HIS A 135 19.48 -1.32 -7.98
C HIS A 135 19.84 -0.02 -7.26
N GLN A 136 19.01 1.02 -7.42
CA GLN A 136 19.20 2.30 -6.77
C GLN A 136 19.08 2.18 -5.24
N LYS A 137 18.06 1.48 -4.73
CA LYS A 137 17.91 1.17 -3.29
C LYS A 137 19.12 0.42 -2.74
N ALA A 138 19.57 -0.64 -3.44
CA ALA A 138 20.73 -1.41 -3.02
C ALA A 138 22.02 -0.56 -2.99
N LYS A 139 22.16 0.37 -3.94
CA LYS A 139 23.26 1.35 -3.96
C LYS A 139 23.16 2.30 -2.76
N GLU A 140 21.99 2.85 -2.48
CA GLU A 140 21.75 3.75 -1.34
C GLU A 140 22.02 3.08 -0.01
N GLU A 141 21.62 1.81 0.17
CA GLU A 141 21.93 1.04 1.38
C GLU A 141 23.45 0.87 1.57
N LYS A 142 24.19 0.58 0.49
CA LYS A 142 25.66 0.51 0.55
C LYS A 142 26.27 1.86 0.92
N ILE A 143 25.75 2.96 0.36
CA ILE A 143 26.19 4.32 0.71
C ILE A 143 25.93 4.61 2.19
N LYS A 144 24.75 4.26 2.72
CA LYS A 144 24.40 4.43 4.14
C LYS A 144 25.35 3.65 5.05
N LYS A 145 25.71 2.41 4.68
CA LYS A 145 26.71 1.61 5.42
C LYS A 145 28.07 2.32 5.45
N ILE A 146 28.56 2.77 4.29
CA ILE A 146 29.83 3.51 4.18
C ILE A 146 29.79 4.77 5.05
N GLN A 147 28.72 5.56 4.98
CA GLN A 147 28.57 6.76 5.81
C GLN A 147 28.57 6.45 7.31
N HIS A 148 27.86 5.38 7.71
CA HIS A 148 27.86 4.93 9.10
C HIS A 148 29.26 4.51 9.58
N ASP A 149 29.98 3.74 8.75
CA ASP A 149 31.35 3.31 9.02
C ASP A 149 32.30 4.51 9.11
N CYS A 150 32.18 5.48 8.21
CA CYS A 150 32.92 6.74 8.27
C CYS A 150 32.65 7.47 9.61
N ALA A 151 31.39 7.60 10.02
CA ALA A 151 31.03 8.25 11.28
C ALA A 151 31.53 7.47 12.52
N LEU A 152 31.51 6.14 12.48
CA LEU A 152 32.10 5.29 13.52
C LEU A 152 33.62 5.47 13.59
N MET A 153 34.30 5.44 12.44
CA MET A 153 35.75 5.61 12.36
C MET A 153 36.19 7.00 12.82
N LEU A 154 35.47 8.05 12.43
CA LEU A 154 35.70 9.41 12.93
C LEU A 154 35.53 9.50 14.45
N ARG A 155 34.47 8.91 15.02
CA ARG A 155 34.28 8.86 16.48
C ARG A 155 35.43 8.13 17.19
N LYS A 156 35.88 6.98 16.65
CA LYS A 156 37.01 6.23 17.19
C LYS A 156 38.31 7.04 17.11
N LEU A 157 38.55 7.74 16.01
CA LEU A 157 39.71 8.62 15.84
C LEU A 157 39.70 9.79 16.84
N ILE A 158 38.55 10.44 17.03
CA ILE A 158 38.38 11.50 18.03
C ILE A 158 38.66 10.97 19.45
N ALA A 159 38.13 9.78 19.79
CA ALA A 159 38.38 9.15 21.09
C ALA A 159 39.86 8.82 21.30
N LYS A 160 40.54 8.25 20.29
CA LYS A 160 41.99 8.01 20.33
C LYS A 160 42.79 9.31 20.45
N ARG A 161 42.35 10.39 19.78
CA ARG A 161 42.98 11.71 19.88
C ARG A 161 42.89 12.31 21.28
N LYS A 162 41.85 12.01 22.06
CA LYS A 162 41.78 12.45 23.46
C LYS A 162 42.93 11.86 24.29
N ASN A 163 43.31 10.60 24.03
CA ASN A 163 44.37 9.88 24.74
C ASN A 163 45.55 9.49 23.81
N VAL A 164 46.16 10.46 23.11
CA VAL A 164 47.25 10.21 22.15
C VAL A 164 48.41 9.41 22.75
N MET A 165 48.78 9.73 23.99
CA MET A 165 49.90 9.10 24.70
C MET A 165 49.57 7.70 25.25
N GLY A 166 48.32 7.25 25.15
CA GLY A 166 47.88 5.93 25.65
C GLY A 166 48.01 5.73 27.16
N LYS A 167 48.25 6.79 27.93
CA LYS A 167 48.42 6.71 29.39
C LYS A 167 47.07 6.42 30.05
N LEU A 168 47.07 5.49 31.00
CA LEU A 168 45.93 5.25 31.88
C LEU A 168 45.78 6.46 32.81
N GLU A 169 44.68 7.19 32.69
CA GLU A 169 44.36 8.29 33.60
C GLU A 169 43.91 7.72 34.95
N ARG A 170 44.40 8.32 36.04
CA ARG A 170 43.93 7.99 37.38
C ARG A 170 42.49 8.46 37.52
N ARG A 171 41.63 7.61 38.11
CA ARG A 171 40.23 7.92 38.37
C ARG A 171 40.09 9.19 39.20
N ASP A 172 39.29 10.14 38.72
CA ASP A 172 38.95 11.38 39.43
C ASP A 172 37.56 11.25 40.06
N ILE A 173 37.51 11.07 41.38
CA ILE A 173 36.27 10.81 42.12
C ILE A 173 35.33 12.01 42.03
N ILE A 174 35.86 13.24 42.13
CA ILE A 174 35.02 14.44 42.11
C ILE A 174 34.30 14.53 40.77
N LYS A 175 35.05 14.34 39.68
CA LYS A 175 34.49 14.37 38.32
C LYS A 175 33.43 13.29 38.10
N ASP A 176 33.65 12.08 38.60
CA ASP A 176 32.68 10.99 38.51
C ASP A 176 31.36 11.34 39.23
N TYR A 177 31.41 11.96 40.40
CA TYR A 177 30.18 12.34 41.12
C TYR A 177 29.51 13.61 40.57
N THR A 178 30.23 14.43 39.79
CA THR A 178 29.64 15.57 39.07
C THR A 178 28.93 15.18 37.78
N ASP A 179 29.36 14.11 37.12
CA ASP A 179 28.75 13.65 35.86
C ASP A 179 27.75 12.51 36.12
N PHE A 180 26.47 12.76 35.86
CA PHE A 180 25.42 11.75 36.00
C PHE A 180 25.54 10.60 34.98
N ALA A 181 26.26 10.82 33.87
CA ALA A 181 26.56 9.76 32.91
C ALA A 181 27.77 8.91 33.33
N SER A 182 28.40 9.21 34.47
CA SER A 182 29.54 8.45 34.97
C SER A 182 29.13 7.04 35.39
N GLN A 183 30.15 6.19 35.54
CA GLN A 183 29.98 4.81 35.98
C GLN A 183 29.37 4.69 37.38
N THR A 184 29.48 5.72 38.22
CA THR A 184 28.96 5.69 39.60
C THR A 184 27.43 5.68 39.63
N TYR A 185 26.80 6.45 38.75
CA TYR A 185 25.34 6.53 38.65
C TYR A 185 24.78 5.61 37.57
N ALA A 186 25.46 5.50 36.43
CA ALA A 186 25.06 4.69 35.28
C ALA A 186 26.15 3.66 34.91
N PRO A 187 26.31 2.60 35.72
CA PRO A 187 27.32 1.58 35.44
C PRO A 187 27.02 0.83 34.15
N LEU A 188 28.04 0.68 33.29
CA LEU A 188 27.92 -0.12 32.07
C LEU A 188 27.86 -1.61 32.42
N SER A 189 26.93 -2.34 31.82
CA SER A 189 26.71 -3.78 32.06
C SER A 189 27.97 -4.64 31.87
N ARG A 190 28.84 -4.28 30.92
CA ARG A 190 30.12 -4.97 30.67
C ARG A 190 31.08 -4.98 31.86
N ILE A 191 30.87 -4.13 32.85
CA ILE A 191 31.68 -4.01 34.06
C ILE A 191 31.22 -5.03 35.12
N GLY A 192 30.00 -5.56 34.99
CA GLY A 192 29.42 -6.54 35.92
C GLY A 192 28.94 -5.96 37.24
N TYR A 193 28.95 -4.63 37.40
CA TYR A 193 28.39 -3.96 38.57
C TYR A 193 26.93 -3.59 38.32
N PHE A 194 26.03 -4.27 39.01
CA PHE A 194 24.59 -4.04 38.98
C PHE A 194 24.13 -3.65 40.38
N PRO A 195 23.78 -2.37 40.63
CA PRO A 195 23.46 -1.90 41.98
C PRO A 195 22.24 -2.62 42.57
N ASP A 196 21.26 -3.00 41.73
CA ASP A 196 20.01 -3.63 42.19
C ASP A 196 20.08 -5.15 42.42
N ASN A 197 21.15 -5.84 41.99
CA ASN A 197 21.23 -7.31 42.07
C ASN A 197 21.16 -7.86 43.51
N HIS A 198 21.45 -7.04 44.52
CA HIS A 198 21.42 -7.45 45.92
C HIS A 198 20.40 -6.67 46.75
N SER A 199 19.47 -5.97 46.11
CA SER A 199 18.43 -5.17 46.77
C SER A 199 17.63 -6.01 47.78
N GLU A 200 17.34 -7.27 47.45
CA GLU A 200 16.61 -8.20 48.33
C GLU A 200 17.31 -8.47 49.67
N ARG A 201 18.65 -8.37 49.75
CA ARG A 201 19.38 -8.59 51.01
C ARG A 201 19.08 -7.54 52.07
N TYR A 202 18.68 -6.35 51.65
CA TYR A 202 18.34 -5.24 52.54
C TYR A 202 16.85 -5.16 52.81
N VAL A 203 16.03 -6.00 52.18
CA VAL A 203 14.59 -6.09 52.46
C VAL A 203 14.40 -6.84 53.79
N VAL A 204 14.09 -6.09 54.83
CA VAL A 204 13.79 -6.64 56.15
C VAL A 204 12.41 -7.31 56.11
N LYS A 205 12.38 -8.64 55.92
CA LYS A 205 11.17 -9.46 56.04
C LYS A 205 11.11 -10.02 57.47
N ASN A 206 10.31 -9.39 58.33
CA ASN A 206 10.12 -9.84 59.70
C ASN A 206 8.65 -10.20 59.93
N PHE A 207 8.39 -11.44 60.40
CA PHE A 207 7.05 -11.94 60.73
C PHE A 207 6.35 -11.07 61.77
N TYR A 208 7.12 -10.47 62.68
CA TYR A 208 6.60 -9.64 63.76
C TYR A 208 6.08 -8.27 63.29
N LEU A 209 6.47 -7.79 62.11
CA LEU A 209 6.01 -6.50 61.59
C LEU A 209 4.60 -6.53 60.97
N ASN A 210 4.11 -7.72 60.62
CA ASN A 210 2.84 -7.88 59.89
C ASN A 210 1.62 -8.03 60.81
N THR A 211 1.83 -8.33 62.09
CA THR A 211 0.77 -8.69 63.02
C THR A 211 0.88 -7.83 64.27
N PHE A 212 -0.25 -7.36 64.81
CA PHE A 212 -0.26 -6.58 66.05
C PHE A 212 0.42 -7.32 67.21
N ALA A 213 0.11 -8.60 67.39
CA ALA A 213 0.75 -9.44 68.40
C ALA A 213 2.28 -9.47 68.25
N GLY A 214 2.78 -9.54 67.01
CA GLY A 214 4.21 -9.52 66.73
C GLY A 214 4.86 -8.17 67.04
N LEU A 215 4.15 -7.05 66.83
CA LEU A 215 4.65 -5.73 67.22
C LEU A 215 4.77 -5.61 68.74
N CYS A 216 3.83 -6.15 69.50
CA CYS A 216 3.91 -6.20 70.96
C CYS A 216 5.08 -7.07 71.44
N GLU A 217 5.37 -8.18 70.77
CA GLU A 217 6.55 -9.02 71.07
C GLU A 217 7.87 -8.30 70.76
N LEU A 218 7.91 -7.55 69.64
CA LEU A 218 9.06 -6.70 69.33
C LEU A 218 9.25 -5.60 70.36
N GLU A 219 8.16 -4.95 70.76
CA GLU A 219 8.17 -3.93 71.82
C GLU A 219 8.69 -4.50 73.13
N ALA A 220 8.23 -5.70 73.53
CA ALA A 220 8.68 -6.38 74.73
C ALA A 220 10.15 -6.86 74.67
N SER A 221 10.69 -7.10 73.46
CA SER A 221 12.10 -7.47 73.27
C SER A 221 13.05 -6.27 73.38
N LEU A 222 12.54 -5.06 73.21
CA LEU A 222 13.30 -3.84 73.38
C LEU A 222 13.41 -3.53 74.89
N PRO A 223 14.55 -3.01 75.36
CA PRO A 223 14.68 -2.63 76.75
C PRO A 223 13.74 -1.46 77.06
N ASP A 224 13.14 -1.47 78.26
CA ASP A 224 12.20 -0.44 78.75
C ASP A 224 12.72 1.00 78.57
N SER A 225 14.03 1.20 78.48
CA SER A 225 14.61 2.51 78.17
C SER A 225 14.26 3.10 76.80
N VAL A 226 13.84 2.27 75.85
CA VAL A 226 13.49 2.66 74.47
C VAL A 226 11.99 2.94 74.37
N THR A 227 11.16 2.20 75.12
CA THR A 227 9.70 2.28 75.10
C THR A 227 9.15 3.24 76.16
N GLU A 228 9.75 3.27 77.35
CA GLU A 228 9.36 4.16 78.44
C GLU A 228 10.13 5.48 78.42
N VAL A 229 9.38 6.58 78.57
CA VAL A 229 9.97 7.92 78.69
C VAL A 229 10.62 8.07 80.07
N LYS A 230 11.95 8.09 80.12
CA LYS A 230 12.70 8.41 81.34
C LYS A 230 12.57 9.87 81.72
N ILE A 231 11.54 10.21 82.49
CA ILE A 231 11.38 11.55 83.07
C ILE A 231 12.32 11.69 84.26
N LYS A 232 13.47 12.34 84.06
CA LYS A 232 14.34 12.77 85.16
C LYS A 232 13.91 14.15 85.63
N ALA A 233 13.36 14.22 86.84
CA ALA A 233 13.16 15.51 87.50
C ALA A 233 14.52 16.22 87.69
N PRO A 234 14.62 17.53 87.43
CA PRO A 234 15.86 18.27 87.60
C PRO A 234 16.33 18.18 89.06
N LYS A 235 17.62 17.88 89.27
CA LYS A 235 18.21 17.85 90.61
C LYS A 235 18.04 19.22 91.28
N PRO A 236 17.62 19.30 92.56
CA PRO A 236 17.52 20.57 93.26
C PRO A 236 18.91 21.21 93.36
N LYS A 237 19.05 22.46 92.88
CA LYS A 237 20.34 23.19 92.82
C LYS A 237 20.98 23.46 94.20
N TYR A 238 20.19 23.40 95.27
CA TYR A 238 20.64 23.72 96.63
C TYR A 238 20.24 22.62 97.61
N SER A 239 21.19 22.19 98.44
CA SER A 239 21.02 21.24 99.56
C SER A 239 20.29 21.86 100.75
N THR A 240 20.21 23.20 100.80
CA THR A 240 19.52 23.98 101.82
C THR A 240 18.15 24.47 101.34
N THR A 241 17.20 24.53 102.27
CA THR A 241 15.94 25.27 102.10
C THR A 241 16.22 26.77 102.22
N LYS A 242 15.31 27.63 101.72
CA LYS A 242 15.46 29.10 101.80
C LYS A 242 15.64 29.60 103.25
N THR A 243 15.19 28.82 104.21
CA THR A 243 15.27 29.04 105.66
C THR A 243 16.55 28.48 106.31
N GLY A 244 17.51 28.02 105.52
CA GLY A 244 18.83 27.56 106.01
C GLY A 244 18.89 26.11 106.51
N PHE A 245 17.78 25.38 106.52
CA PHE A 245 17.78 23.98 106.94
C PHE A 245 18.27 23.04 105.83
N ILE A 246 19.10 22.07 106.21
CA ILE A 246 19.60 20.99 105.33
C ILE A 246 18.43 20.06 104.94
N LYS A 247 18.24 19.87 103.64
CA LYS A 247 17.24 18.95 103.08
C LYS A 247 17.59 17.51 103.41
N ARG A 248 16.56 16.68 103.62
CA ARG A 248 16.70 15.27 104.04
C ARG A 248 17.64 14.46 103.14
N SER A 249 17.64 14.73 101.84
CA SER A 249 18.51 14.08 100.85
C SER A 249 20.00 14.38 101.03
N ALA A 250 20.36 15.51 101.64
CA ALA A 250 21.74 15.97 101.80
C ALA A 250 22.30 15.74 103.22
N ARG A 251 21.50 15.23 104.17
CA ARG A 251 21.95 14.99 105.55
C ARG A 251 23.03 13.92 105.63
N LEU A 252 22.85 12.82 104.91
CA LEU A 252 23.81 11.71 104.90
C LEU A 252 25.15 12.11 104.27
N GLU A 253 25.13 12.95 103.22
CA GLU A 253 26.36 13.50 102.63
C GLU A 253 27.09 14.44 103.60
N VAL A 254 26.35 15.26 104.36
CA VAL A 254 26.93 16.13 105.40
C VAL A 254 27.47 15.32 106.59
N GLU A 255 26.76 14.30 107.04
CA GLU A 255 27.22 13.39 108.11
C GLU A 255 28.48 12.62 107.68
N LEU A 256 28.52 12.07 106.46
CA LEU A 256 29.71 11.42 105.92
C LEU A 256 30.88 12.40 105.78
N ALA A 257 30.63 13.65 105.39
CA ALA A 257 31.66 14.69 105.33
C ALA A 257 32.21 15.07 106.72
N GLN A 258 31.41 14.92 107.79
CA GLN A 258 31.86 15.13 109.16
C GLN A 258 32.64 13.93 109.71
N VAL A 259 32.29 12.71 109.32
CA VAL A 259 32.96 11.47 109.77
C VAL A 259 34.30 11.24 109.07
N HIS A 260 34.46 11.73 107.84
CA HIS A 260 35.71 11.65 107.07
C HIS A 260 36.65 12.86 107.26
N GLN A 261 36.38 13.72 108.25
CA GLN A 261 37.29 14.76 108.73
C GLN A 261 38.05 14.27 109.97
#